data_AF-A0A7C4AN65-F1
#
_entry.id   AF-A0A7C4AN65-F1
#
_cell.length_a   1.000
_cell.length_b   1.000
_cell.length_c   1.000
_cell.angle_alpha   90.00
_cell.angle_beta   90.00
_cell.angle_gamma   90.00
#
_symmetry.space_group_name_H-M   'P 1'
#
loop_
_entity.id
_entity.type
_entity.pdbx_description
1 polymer ?
#
loop_
_entity_poly.entity_id
_entity_poly.type
_entity_poly.pdbx_seq_one_letter_code
_entity_poly.pdbx_strand_id
1 'polypeptide(L)'
;MKGLALAVAGAVACASVFFLPVMFSDKTFIARDHYLFYNPRLFFAAETLRGGDLPLWNPYSACGVPCQASIQNAVFYPLSFLYYLLPFQTGYKYYVIVHYV
;
A
#
# COMPACT_ATOMS: atom_id res chain seq x y z
N MET A 1 9.36 14.39 29.10
CA MET A 1 8.61 14.51 27.82
C MET A 1 9.49 14.91 26.64
N LYS A 2 10.32 15.96 26.72
CA LYS A 2 11.20 16.40 25.61
C LYS A 2 12.19 15.32 25.11
N GLY A 3 12.83 14.57 26.01
CA GLY A 3 13.77 13.50 25.63
C GLY A 3 13.13 12.35 24.86
N LEU A 4 11.90 11.94 25.24
CA LEU A 4 11.14 10.92 24.52
C LEU A 4 10.76 11.38 23.11
N ALA A 5 10.30 12.62 22.98
CA ALA A 5 9.94 13.19 21.68
C ALA A 5 11.14 13.24 20.72
N LEU A 6 12.33 13.61 21.22
CA LEU A 6 13.57 13.60 20.44
C LEU A 6 14.00 12.19 20.03
N ALA A 7 13.87 11.21 20.92
CA ALA A 7 14.18 9.82 20.60
C ALA A 7 13.26 9.25 19.50
N VAL A 8 11.95 9.51 19.61
CA VAL A 8 10.97 9.10 18.58
C VAL A 8 11.26 9.79 17.25
N ALA A 9 11.49 11.10 17.25
CA ALA A 9 11.82 11.84 16.03
C ALA A 9 13.12 11.32 15.39
N GLY A 10 14.13 10.98 16.19
CA GLY A 10 15.37 10.36 15.74
C GLY A 10 15.12 9.00 15.07
N ALA A 11 14.31 8.14 15.69
CA ALA A 11 13.97 6.82 15.14
C ALA A 11 13.23 6.94 13.79
N VAL A 12 12.22 7.80 13.71
CA VAL A 12 11.45 8.07 12.48
C VAL A 12 12.36 8.63 11.38
N ALA A 13 13.27 9.55 11.71
CA ALA A 13 14.23 10.10 10.76
C ALA A 13 15.17 9.00 10.24
N CYS A 14 15.73 8.17 11.13
CA CYS A 14 16.59 7.06 10.73
C CYS A 14 15.86 6.05 9.83
N ALA A 15 14.62 5.67 10.16
CA ALA A 15 13.81 4.78 9.34
C ALA A 15 13.49 5.41 7.97
N SER A 16 13.19 6.71 7.93
CA SER A 16 12.93 7.44 6.68
C SER A 16 14.17 7.52 5.79
N VAL A 17 15.35 7.71 6.37
CA VAL A 17 16.64 7.76 5.63
C VAL A 17 16.87 6.49 4.83
N PHE A 18 16.52 5.33 5.37
CA PHE A 18 16.62 4.04 4.67
C PHE A 18 15.80 4.01 3.36
N PHE A 19 14.66 4.71 3.31
CA PHE A 19 13.76 4.73 2.16
C PHE A 19 14.02 5.89 1.18
N LEU A 20 14.94 6.82 1.46
CA LEU A 20 15.21 7.98 0.57
C LEU A 20 15.44 7.60 -0.91
N PRO A 21 16.22 6.54 -1.25
CA PRO A 21 16.46 6.20 -2.66
C PRO A 21 15.18 5.81 -3.42
N VAL A 22 14.19 5.23 -2.73
CA VAL A 22 12.93 4.80 -3.36
C VAL A 22 11.89 5.91 -3.33
N MET A 23 11.87 6.76 -2.28
CA MET A 23 10.94 7.89 -2.13
C MET A 23 10.95 8.81 -3.36
N PHE A 24 12.14 9.13 -3.87
CA PHE A 24 12.34 10.11 -4.95
C PHE A 24 12.65 9.49 -6.32
N SER A 25 12.41 8.19 -6.50
CA SER A 25 12.57 7.52 -7.81
C SER A 25 11.24 6.98 -8.32
N ASP A 26 11.19 6.56 -9.58
CA ASP A 26 10.01 5.90 -10.15
C ASP A 26 9.87 4.42 -9.77
N LYS A 27 10.76 3.92 -8.90
CA LYS A 27 10.76 2.52 -8.45
C LYS A 27 9.75 2.27 -7.35
N THR A 28 9.28 1.04 -7.24
CA THR A 28 8.37 0.57 -6.17
C THR A 28 8.79 -0.80 -5.65
N PHE A 29 8.16 -1.25 -4.58
CA PHE A 29 8.49 -2.52 -3.92
C PHE A 29 7.79 -3.69 -4.62
N ILE A 30 8.55 -4.47 -5.38
CA ILE A 30 8.08 -5.70 -6.02
C ILE A 30 9.07 -6.81 -5.71
N ALA A 31 8.60 -7.90 -5.12
CA ALA A 31 9.39 -9.09 -4.88
C ALA A 31 8.51 -10.33 -4.94
N ARG A 32 9.04 -11.42 -5.52
CA ARG A 32 8.42 -12.76 -5.49
C ARG A 32 6.95 -12.76 -5.95
N ASP A 33 6.08 -13.34 -5.13
CA ASP A 33 4.64 -13.46 -5.31
C ASP A 33 3.93 -12.10 -5.29
N HIS A 34 4.56 -11.03 -4.80
CA HIS A 34 3.96 -9.69 -4.86
C HIS A 34 3.58 -9.31 -6.29
N TYR A 35 4.49 -9.52 -7.25
CA TYR A 35 4.28 -9.14 -8.64
C TYR A 35 3.05 -9.82 -9.25
N LEU A 36 2.94 -11.14 -9.07
CA LEU A 36 1.92 -11.96 -9.73
C LEU A 36 0.61 -12.06 -8.94
N PHE A 37 0.68 -11.91 -7.61
CA PHE A 37 -0.43 -12.24 -6.71
C PHE A 37 -1.00 -10.98 -6.05
N TYR A 38 -0.18 -10.19 -5.36
CA TYR A 38 -0.67 -9.05 -4.57
C TYR A 38 -0.89 -7.78 -5.40
N ASN A 39 0.07 -7.39 -6.23
CA ASN A 39 0.01 -6.17 -7.02
C ASN A 39 -1.28 -6.06 -7.87
N PRO A 40 -1.66 -7.06 -8.70
CA PRO A 40 -2.88 -6.96 -9.50
C PRO A 40 -4.16 -6.91 -8.65
N ARG A 41 -4.19 -7.54 -7.48
CA ARG A 41 -5.38 -7.51 -6.60
C ARG A 41 -5.56 -6.18 -5.89
N LEU A 42 -4.48 -5.62 -5.37
CA LEU A 42 -4.50 -4.30 -4.75
C LEU A 42 -4.82 -3.24 -5.81
N PHE A 43 -4.30 -3.39 -7.03
CA PHE A 43 -4.63 -2.53 -8.16
C PHE A 43 -6.12 -2.60 -8.51
N PHE A 44 -6.68 -3.81 -8.65
CA PHE A 44 -8.10 -4.00 -8.89
C PHE A 44 -8.96 -3.32 -7.82
N ALA A 45 -8.68 -3.58 -6.54
CA ALA A 45 -9.42 -2.95 -5.44
C ALA A 45 -9.33 -1.42 -5.48
N ALA A 46 -8.15 -0.87 -5.78
CA ALA A 46 -7.93 0.57 -5.86
C ALA A 46 -8.69 1.23 -7.00
N GLU A 47 -8.64 0.67 -8.20
CA GLU A 47 -9.31 1.22 -9.36
C GLU A 47 -10.83 1.06 -9.29
N THR A 48 -11.34 -0.04 -8.73
CA THR A 48 -12.78 -0.20 -8.46
C THR A 48 -13.28 0.87 -7.49
N LEU A 49 -12.56 1.10 -6.38
CA LEU A 49 -12.91 2.17 -5.43
C LEU A 49 -12.82 3.56 -6.06
N ARG A 50 -11.79 3.82 -6.87
CA ARG A 50 -11.65 5.10 -7.58
C ARG A 50 -12.78 5.31 -8.60
N GLY A 51 -13.30 4.23 -9.18
CA GLY A 51 -14.49 4.24 -10.02
C GLY A 51 -15.81 4.54 -9.28
N GLY A 52 -15.79 4.57 -7.94
CA GLY A 52 -16.97 4.81 -7.09
C GLY A 52 -17.67 3.53 -6.65
N ASP A 53 -17.14 2.36 -7.01
CA ASP A 53 -17.72 1.07 -6.67
C ASP A 53 -16.98 0.40 -5.51
N LEU A 54 -17.73 -0.36 -4.69
CA LEU A 54 -17.13 -1.15 -3.63
C LEU A 54 -16.61 -2.49 -4.20
N PRO A 55 -15.32 -2.84 -4.04
CA PRO A 55 -14.74 -4.05 -4.62
C PRO A 55 -15.14 -5.30 -3.84
N LEU A 56 -16.39 -5.72 -3.94
CA LEU A 56 -16.91 -6.89 -3.24
C LEU A 56 -16.37 -8.20 -3.83
N TRP A 57 -16.29 -8.28 -5.17
CA TRP A 57 -15.93 -9.49 -5.91
C TRP A 57 -14.88 -9.20 -6.97
N ASN A 58 -13.86 -10.05 -7.08
CA ASN A 58 -12.87 -10.01 -8.17
C ASN A 58 -13.18 -11.14 -9.16
N PRO A 59 -13.70 -10.84 -10.36
CA PRO A 59 -14.07 -11.86 -11.36
C PRO A 59 -12.86 -12.44 -12.11
N TYR A 60 -11.70 -11.81 -12.02
CA TYR A 60 -10.52 -12.14 -12.84
C TYR A 60 -9.65 -13.25 -12.27
N SER A 61 -9.91 -13.69 -11.04
CA SER A 61 -9.13 -14.73 -10.36
C SER A 61 -10.00 -15.94 -10.09
N ALA A 62 -9.56 -17.13 -10.52
CA ALA A 62 -10.20 -18.42 -10.22
C ALA A 62 -11.73 -18.45 -10.46
N CYS A 63 -12.19 -17.90 -11.60
CA CYS A 63 -13.62 -17.75 -11.94
C CYS A 63 -14.43 -16.89 -10.95
N GLY A 64 -13.76 -16.15 -10.08
CA GLY A 64 -14.34 -15.25 -9.10
C GLY A 64 -13.90 -15.55 -7.68
N VAL A 65 -13.45 -14.52 -6.97
CA VAL A 65 -13.11 -14.60 -5.54
C VAL A 65 -13.61 -13.38 -4.76
N PRO A 66 -13.92 -13.53 -3.45
CA PRO A 66 -14.22 -12.38 -2.60
C PRO A 66 -13.04 -11.40 -2.55
N CYS A 67 -13.28 -10.13 -2.87
CA CYS A 67 -12.24 -9.11 -2.85
C CYS A 67 -12.22 -8.35 -1.51
N GLN A 68 -13.31 -7.68 -1.14
CA GLN A 68 -13.44 -6.96 0.13
C GLN A 68 -13.33 -7.86 1.37
N ALA A 69 -13.86 -9.09 1.29
CA ALA A 69 -13.79 -10.04 2.40
C ALA A 69 -12.39 -10.66 2.60
N SER A 70 -11.48 -10.49 1.62
CA SER A 70 -10.12 -11.01 1.72
C SER A 70 -9.24 -10.06 2.52
N ILE A 71 -8.72 -10.54 3.66
CA ILE A 71 -7.77 -9.78 4.49
C ILE A 71 -6.51 -9.36 3.72
N GLN A 72 -6.10 -10.13 2.71
CA GLN A 72 -4.93 -9.84 1.89
C GLN A 72 -5.10 -8.60 1.02
N ASN A 73 -6.34 -8.22 0.70
CA ASN A 73 -6.62 -7.04 -0.12
C ASN A 73 -6.76 -5.77 0.73
N ALA A 74 -6.89 -5.92 2.05
CA ALA A 74 -6.84 -4.82 3.03
C ALA A 74 -7.71 -3.60 2.64
N VAL A 75 -8.91 -3.85 2.08
CA VAL A 75 -9.75 -2.82 1.44
C VAL A 75 -10.11 -1.67 2.38
N PHE A 76 -10.32 -1.95 3.66
CA PHE A 76 -10.61 -0.93 4.69
C PHE A 76 -9.47 -0.70 5.66
N TYR A 77 -8.27 -1.20 5.36
CA TYR A 77 -7.11 -0.90 6.19
C TYR A 77 -6.76 0.59 6.06
N PRO A 78 -6.51 1.32 7.17
CA PRO A 78 -6.38 2.77 7.12
C PRO A 78 -5.37 3.27 6.10
N LEU A 79 -4.17 2.70 6.00
CA LEU A 79 -3.16 3.22 5.05
C LEU A 79 -3.49 2.94 3.58
N SER A 80 -4.49 2.09 3.29
CA SER A 80 -4.85 1.74 1.91
C SER A 80 -5.33 2.93 1.09
N PHE A 81 -5.83 4.00 1.75
CA PHE A 81 -6.22 5.24 1.05
C PHE A 81 -5.07 5.82 0.21
N LEU A 82 -3.81 5.60 0.58
CA LEU A 82 -2.66 6.15 -0.13
C LEU A 82 -2.63 5.72 -1.60
N TYR A 83 -2.98 4.46 -1.89
CA TYR A 83 -3.05 3.95 -3.26
C TYR A 83 -4.44 4.02 -3.88
N TYR A 84 -5.44 4.54 -3.16
CA TYR A 84 -6.73 4.94 -3.74
C TYR A 84 -6.66 6.37 -4.30
N LEU A 85 -5.97 7.27 -3.59
CA LEU A 85 -5.87 8.70 -3.94
C LEU A 85 -4.76 9.02 -4.95
N LEU A 86 -3.63 8.30 -4.90
CA LEU A 86 -2.48 8.53 -5.77
C LEU A 86 -2.44 7.51 -6.92
N PRO A 87 -1.67 7.77 -8.01
CA PRO A 87 -1.34 6.73 -8.98
C PRO A 87 -0.86 5.46 -8.27
N PHE A 88 -1.42 4.31 -8.63
CA PHE A 88 -1.37 3.10 -7.80
C PHE A 88 0.04 2.74 -7.31
N GLN A 89 1.04 2.73 -8.21
CA GLN A 89 2.42 2.36 -7.83
C GLN A 89 3.07 3.39 -6.89
N THR A 90 2.74 4.67 -7.03
CA THR A 90 3.19 5.75 -6.14
C THR A 90 2.53 5.64 -4.78
N GLY A 91 1.21 5.45 -4.75
CA GLY A 91 0.48 5.27 -3.49
C GLY A 91 0.91 4.00 -2.75
N TYR A 92 1.14 2.90 -3.47
CA TYR A 92 1.58 1.63 -2.88
C TYR A 92 2.98 1.75 -2.28
N LYS A 93 3.87 2.50 -2.93
CA LYS A 93 5.20 2.81 -2.40
C LYS A 93 5.12 3.55 -1.06
N TYR A 94 4.32 4.62 -0.98
CA TYR A 94 4.16 5.37 0.26
C TYR A 94 3.39 4.58 1.32
N TYR A 95 2.45 3.72 0.92
CA TYR A 95 1.81 2.76 1.82
C TYR A 95 2.83 1.89 2.54
N VAL A 96 3.78 1.29 1.80
CA VAL A 96 4.84 0.47 2.40
C VAL A 96 5.71 1.32 3.33
N ILE A 97 6.18 2.48 2.87
CA ILE A 97 7.06 3.34 3.68
C ILE A 97 6.39 3.75 4.99
N VAL A 98 5.16 4.26 4.94
CA VAL A 98 4.42 4.71 6.13
C VAL A 98 4.04 3.54 7.05
N HIS A 99 3.92 2.32 6.53
CA HIS A 99 3.67 1.15 7.37
C HIS A 99 4.91 0.74 8.21
N TYR A 100 6.12 1.04 7.74
CA TYR A 100 7.37 0.62 8.38
C TYR A 100 8.09 1.73 9.16
N VAL A 101 7.73 3.01 8.94
CA VAL A 101 8.29 4.18 9.62
C VAL A 101 7.41 4.58 10.80
#